data_AF-A0A180FAY8-F1
#
_entry.id   AF-A0A180FAY8-F1
#
_cell.length_a   1.000
_cell.length_b   1.000
_cell.length_c   1.000
_cell.angle_alpha   90.00
_cell.angle_beta   90.00
_cell.angle_gamma   90.00
#
_symmetry.space_group_name_H-M   'P 1'
#
loop_
_entity.id
_entity.type
_entity.pdbx_description
1 polymer ?
#
loop_
_entity_poly.entity_id
_entity_poly.type
_entity_poly.pdbx_seq_one_letter_code
_entity_poly.pdbx_strand_id
1 'polypeptide(L)'
;MKKYIAGIDIGKEKLDLCFIQEEKTLGEEETVNTTAAVGQALKTFLKEVGAETPDILVCAEYTGQYIWSLCCVCKDLGLDLWLENPAQIKHSSGVQRGKNDRSDARRIAAYGFRFQDKVRLYNLPQENIMSLQQLTGERDMYVSDKSKYQAAY
;
A
#
# COMPACT_ATOMS: atom_id res chain seq x y z
N MET A 1 5.02 14.40 13.29
CA MET A 1 5.75 13.22 12.78
C MET A 1 5.05 12.00 13.35
N LYS A 2 4.73 11.02 12.52
CA LYS A 2 3.98 9.81 12.88
C LYS A 2 4.91 8.82 13.54
N LYS A 3 4.48 8.24 14.65
CA LYS A 3 5.28 7.35 15.49
C LYS A 3 5.40 5.96 14.87
N TYR A 4 4.32 5.50 14.24
CA TYR A 4 4.23 4.19 13.60
C TYR A 4 4.07 4.35 12.09
N ILE A 5 4.75 3.49 11.33
CA ILE A 5 4.58 3.40 9.89
C ILE A 5 4.17 1.97 9.53
N ALA A 6 3.12 1.84 8.72
CA ALA A 6 2.77 0.60 8.06
C ALA A 6 3.20 0.68 6.59
N GLY A 7 4.23 -0.05 6.20
CA GLY A 7 4.59 -0.25 4.80
C GLY A 7 3.84 -1.42 4.22
N ILE A 8 3.12 -1.19 3.12
CA ILE A 8 2.26 -2.21 2.51
C ILE A 8 2.63 -2.37 1.05
N ASP A 9 3.04 -3.58 0.67
CA ASP A 9 3.15 -4.00 -0.72
C ASP A 9 1.85 -4.66 -1.17
N ILE A 10 1.30 -4.22 -2.31
CA ILE A 10 -0.07 -4.54 -2.72
C ILE A 10 -0.05 -5.39 -3.99
N GLY A 11 -0.24 -6.69 -3.80
CA GLY A 11 -0.49 -7.64 -4.87
C GLY A 11 -1.97 -7.75 -5.24
N LYS A 12 -2.24 -8.47 -6.33
CA LYS A 12 -3.61 -8.74 -6.80
C LYS A 12 -4.45 -9.51 -5.78
N GLU A 13 -3.87 -10.54 -5.16
CA GLU A 13 -4.60 -11.45 -4.27
C GLU A 13 -4.26 -11.24 -2.80
N LYS A 14 -3.10 -10.63 -2.51
CA LYS A 14 -2.55 -10.50 -1.17
C LYS A 14 -1.82 -9.17 -0.98
N LEU A 15 -1.73 -8.75 0.26
CA LEU A 15 -0.91 -7.64 0.72
C LEU A 15 0.13 -8.17 1.70
N ASP A 16 1.36 -7.72 1.54
CA ASP A 16 2.44 -7.93 2.51
C ASP A 16 2.56 -6.66 3.35
N LEU A 17 2.45 -6.79 4.68
CA LEU A 17 2.48 -5.69 5.63
C LEU A 17 3.74 -5.75 6.47
N CYS A 18 4.37 -4.60 6.67
CA CYS A 18 5.46 -4.41 7.61
C CYS A 18 5.17 -3.19 8.48
N PHE A 19 5.20 -3.40 9.79
CA PHE A 19 4.99 -2.34 10.76
C PHE A 19 6.31 -1.96 11.43
N ILE A 20 6.58 -0.67 11.52
CA ILE A 20 7.79 -0.16 12.16
C ILE A 20 7.49 0.98 13.14
N GLN A 21 8.39 1.15 14.12
CA GLN A 21 8.50 2.32 14.97
C GLN A 21 9.95 2.77 15.01
N GLU A 22 10.23 4.03 14.65
CA GLU A 22 11.60 4.59 14.70
C GLU A 22 12.65 3.67 14.03
N GLU A 23 12.33 3.14 12.85
CA GLU A 23 13.13 2.17 12.05
C GLU A 23 13.16 0.71 12.54
N LYS A 24 12.60 0.40 13.72
CA LYS A 24 12.52 -0.99 14.22
C LYS A 24 11.26 -1.68 13.74
N THR A 25 11.41 -2.85 13.12
CA THR A 25 10.28 -3.73 12.77
C THR A 25 9.60 -4.25 14.03
N LEU A 26 8.29 -4.00 14.13
CA LEU A 26 7.43 -4.47 15.20
C LEU A 26 6.74 -5.79 14.82
N GLY A 27 6.39 -5.95 13.54
CA GLY A 27 5.72 -7.13 13.04
C GLY A 27 5.61 -7.11 11.52
N GLU A 28 5.38 -8.29 10.96
CA GLU A 28 5.10 -8.50 9.55
C GLU A 28 4.01 -9.54 9.41
N GLU A 29 3.12 -9.35 8.45
CA GLU A 29 2.04 -10.27 8.16
C GLU A 29 1.67 -10.22 6.69
N GLU A 30 1.04 -11.28 6.22
CA GLU A 30 0.42 -11.35 4.90
C GLU A 30 -1.09 -11.44 5.10
N THR A 31 -1.84 -10.69 4.29
CA THR A 31 -3.31 -10.73 4.33
C THR A 31 -3.89 -10.77 2.92
N VAL A 32 -5.11 -11.27 2.78
CA VAL A 32 -5.81 -11.31 1.49
C VAL A 32 -6.21 -9.90 1.07
N ASN A 33 -6.12 -9.57 -0.22
CA ASN A 33 -6.53 -8.28 -0.78
C ASN A 33 -8.07 -8.11 -0.78
N THR A 34 -8.65 -7.95 0.41
CA THR A 34 -10.06 -7.67 0.66
C THR A 34 -10.20 -6.65 1.77
N THR A 35 -11.24 -5.81 1.72
CA THR A 35 -11.49 -4.78 2.74
C THR A 35 -11.59 -5.36 4.15
N ALA A 36 -12.24 -6.52 4.30
CA ALA A 36 -12.39 -7.19 5.59
C ALA A 36 -11.05 -7.65 6.18
N ALA A 37 -10.23 -8.36 5.39
CA ALA A 37 -8.97 -8.92 5.88
C ALA A 37 -7.93 -7.82 6.14
N VAL A 38 -7.85 -6.80 5.29
CA VAL A 38 -6.96 -5.64 5.46
C VAL A 38 -7.40 -4.80 6.67
N GLY A 39 -8.70 -4.58 6.84
CA GLY A 39 -9.24 -3.89 8.00
C GLY A 39 -8.96 -4.62 9.32
N GLN A 40 -9.04 -5.95 9.31
CA GLN A 40 -8.73 -6.76 10.49
C GLN A 40 -7.24 -6.69 10.83
N ALA A 41 -6.36 -6.87 9.85
CA ALA A 41 -4.90 -6.76 9.99
C ALA A 41 -4.49 -5.43 10.67
N LEU A 42 -4.93 -4.29 10.11
CA LEU A 42 -4.60 -2.97 10.64
C LEU A 42 -5.18 -2.72 12.05
N LYS A 43 -6.41 -3.19 12.33
CA LYS A 43 -7.02 -3.07 13.67
C LYS A 43 -6.29 -3.91 14.71
N THR A 44 -5.90 -5.15 14.35
CA THR A 44 -5.13 -6.03 15.22
C THR A 44 -3.82 -5.36 15.59
N PHE A 45 -3.07 -4.85 14.60
CA PHE A 45 -1.82 -4.15 14.85
C PHE A 45 -1.99 -2.95 15.79
N LEU A 46 -2.94 -2.04 15.50
CA LEU A 46 -3.21 -0.87 16.35
C LEU A 46 -3.47 -1.26 17.81
N LYS A 47 -4.23 -2.34 18.02
CA LYS A 47 -4.54 -2.87 19.35
C LYS A 47 -3.31 -3.45 20.05
N GLU A 48 -2.46 -4.18 19.33
CA GLU A 48 -1.25 -4.81 19.88
C GLU A 48 -0.21 -3.78 20.33
N VAL A 49 -0.06 -2.69 19.57
CA VAL A 49 0.90 -1.62 19.92
C VAL A 49 0.30 -0.51 20.79
N GLY A 50 -1.01 -0.56 21.06
CA GLY A 50 -1.73 0.47 21.81
C GLY A 50 -1.67 1.84 21.14
N ALA A 51 -1.68 1.88 19.81
CA ALA A 51 -1.60 3.10 19.02
C ALA A 51 -2.99 3.59 18.60
N GLU A 52 -3.15 4.90 18.47
CA GLU A 52 -4.35 5.50 17.90
C GLU A 52 -4.17 5.77 16.40
N THR A 53 -5.28 5.98 15.69
CA THR A 53 -5.27 6.28 14.25
C THR A 53 -4.43 7.51 13.88
N PRO A 54 -4.32 8.57 14.71
CA PRO A 54 -3.45 9.70 14.41
C PRO A 54 -1.96 9.40 14.57
N ASP A 55 -1.57 8.28 15.18
CA ASP A 55 -0.16 7.95 15.43
C ASP A 55 0.49 7.19 14.26
N ILE A 56 -0.33 6.63 13.38
CA ILE A 56 0.11 5.78 12.27
C ILE A 56 0.00 6.49 10.93
N LEU A 57 0.97 6.21 10.06
CA LEU A 57 0.92 6.51 8.64
C LEU A 57 1.06 5.21 7.85
N VAL A 58 0.10 4.98 6.96
CA VAL A 58 0.14 3.88 6.01
C VAL A 58 0.82 4.37 4.75
N CYS A 59 1.92 3.74 4.37
CA CYS A 59 2.64 4.00 3.13
C CYS A 59 2.50 2.79 2.23
N ALA A 60 2.13 2.99 0.97
CA ALA A 60 2.04 1.92 -0.01
C ALA A 60 2.49 2.39 -1.39
N GLU A 61 2.94 1.43 -2.21
CA GLU A 61 3.18 1.67 -3.63
C GLU A 61 1.85 1.76 -4.39
N TYR A 62 1.72 2.73 -5.30
CA TYR A 62 0.56 2.78 -6.20
C TYR A 62 0.63 1.65 -7.23
N THR A 63 -0.21 0.63 -7.08
CA THR A 63 -0.28 -0.55 -7.97
C THR A 63 -1.52 -0.56 -8.87
N GLY A 64 -2.09 0.61 -9.15
CA GLY A 64 -3.29 0.73 -9.99
C GLY A 64 -4.54 0.27 -9.24
N GLN A 65 -5.35 -0.59 -9.85
CA GLN A 65 -6.66 -0.99 -9.31
C GLN A 65 -6.59 -1.79 -8.00
N TYR A 66 -5.46 -2.42 -7.68
CA TYR A 66 -5.34 -3.31 -6.51
C TYR A 66 -5.27 -2.56 -5.17
N ILE A 67 -5.07 -1.24 -5.19
CA ILE A 67 -5.03 -0.39 -3.99
C ILE A 67 -6.40 -0.24 -3.30
N TRP A 68 -7.48 -0.66 -3.97
CA TRP A 68 -8.84 -0.29 -3.61
C TRP A 68 -9.23 -0.72 -2.21
N SER A 69 -8.94 -1.98 -1.85
CA SER A 69 -9.27 -2.51 -0.52
C SER A 69 -8.61 -1.69 0.59
N LEU A 70 -7.33 -1.35 0.42
CA LEU A 70 -6.56 -0.56 1.36
C LEU A 70 -7.12 0.86 1.47
N CYS A 71 -7.41 1.47 0.33
CA CYS A 71 -7.98 2.81 0.26
C CYS A 71 -9.31 2.95 1.04
N CYS A 72 -10.23 2.01 0.85
CA CYS A 72 -11.48 1.96 1.60
C CYS A 72 -11.23 1.82 3.09
N VAL A 73 -10.39 0.86 3.48
CA VAL A 73 -10.08 0.60 4.90
C VAL A 73 -9.44 1.81 5.57
N CYS A 74 -8.46 2.46 4.92
CA CYS A 74 -7.82 3.65 5.48
C CYS A 74 -8.81 4.79 5.67
N LYS A 75 -9.73 5.00 4.71
CA LYS A 75 -10.79 6.01 4.85
C LYS A 75 -11.74 5.67 6.01
N ASP A 76 -12.22 4.44 6.08
CA ASP A 76 -13.19 4.00 7.09
C ASP A 76 -12.61 4.04 8.50
N LEU A 77 -11.30 3.78 8.64
CA LEU A 77 -10.59 3.85 9.91
C LEU A 77 -10.01 5.24 10.22
N GLY A 78 -10.12 6.21 9.30
CA GLY A 78 -9.51 7.53 9.47
C GLY A 78 -7.99 7.51 9.57
N LEU A 79 -7.34 6.59 8.83
CA LEU A 79 -5.89 6.44 8.76
C LEU A 79 -5.31 7.35 7.68
N ASP A 80 -4.17 7.96 7.98
CA ASP A 80 -3.38 8.69 6.99
C ASP A 80 -2.77 7.69 6.01
N LEU A 81 -3.18 7.77 4.75
CA LEU A 81 -2.66 6.94 3.65
C LEU A 81 -1.78 7.78 2.73
N TRP A 82 -0.60 7.27 2.41
CA TRP A 82 0.31 7.81 1.42
C TRP A 82 0.56 6.76 0.34
N LEU A 83 -0.01 7.01 -0.85
CA LEU A 83 0.28 6.23 -2.05
C LEU A 83 1.42 6.90 -2.81
N GLU A 84 2.56 6.23 -2.88
CA GLU A 84 3.76 6.74 -3.53
C GLU A 84 4.01 6.04 -4.87
N ASN A 85 4.69 6.75 -5.78
CA ASN A 85 5.11 6.19 -7.05
C ASN A 85 6.16 5.07 -6.85
N PRO A 86 5.98 3.89 -7.47
CA PRO A 86 6.96 2.79 -7.50
C PRO A 86 8.41 3.23 -7.73
N ALA A 87 8.61 4.13 -8.70
CA ALA A 87 9.92 4.61 -9.09
C ALA A 87 10.57 5.44 -7.98
N GLN A 88 9.80 6.24 -7.24
CA GLN A 88 10.32 7.06 -6.13
C GLN A 88 10.83 6.19 -4.98
N ILE A 89 10.06 5.17 -4.60
CA ILE A 89 10.48 4.20 -3.57
C ILE A 89 11.74 3.47 -4.03
N LYS A 90 11.81 3.03 -5.28
CA LYS A 90 12.98 2.32 -5.84
C LYS A 90 14.23 3.21 -5.92
N HIS A 91 14.11 4.44 -6.43
CA HIS A 91 15.24 5.37 -6.57
C HIS A 91 15.83 5.80 -5.23
N SER A 92 14.97 6.02 -4.22
CA SER A 92 15.40 6.44 -2.89
C SER A 92 16.06 5.32 -2.06
N SER A 93 15.90 4.06 -2.48
CA SER A 93 16.42 2.89 -1.77
C SER A 93 17.90 2.57 -2.01
N GLY A 94 18.60 3.35 -2.86
CA GLY A 94 20.03 3.19 -3.14
C GLY A 94 20.38 1.93 -3.96
N VAL A 95 21.68 1.72 -4.25
CA VAL A 95 22.16 0.55 -4.99
C VAL A 95 22.10 -0.70 -4.10
N GLN A 96 21.19 -1.62 -4.42
CA GLN A 96 21.08 -2.92 -3.77
C GLN A 96 22.28 -3.81 -4.14
N ARG A 97 23.28 -3.92 -3.26
CA ARG A 97 24.29 -4.98 -3.36
C ARG A 97 23.73 -6.26 -2.73
N GLY A 98 23.28 -7.18 -3.58
CA GLY A 98 22.90 -8.55 -3.23
C GLY A 98 21.40 -8.84 -3.33
N LYS A 99 21.06 -10.06 -3.76
CA LYS A 99 19.74 -10.70 -3.61
C LYS A 99 19.47 -10.95 -2.12
N ASN A 100 19.24 -9.90 -1.34
CA ASN A 100 18.88 -10.03 0.07
C ASN A 100 17.45 -9.58 0.27
N ASP A 101 16.54 -10.55 0.19
CA ASP A 101 15.30 -10.82 0.94
C ASP A 101 14.80 -9.81 2.00
N ARG A 102 14.86 -8.51 1.70
CA ARG A 102 14.04 -7.51 2.40
C ARG A 102 12.74 -7.39 1.61
N SER A 103 11.65 -7.89 2.20
CA SER A 103 10.29 -7.76 1.69
C SER A 103 10.04 -6.33 1.18
N ASP A 104 9.33 -6.19 0.06
CA ASP A 104 9.03 -4.87 -0.51
C ASP A 104 8.25 -4.01 0.51
N ALA A 105 7.40 -4.63 1.33
CA ALA A 105 6.75 -4.00 2.48
C ALA A 105 7.72 -3.32 3.48
N ARG A 106 8.85 -3.97 3.85
CA ARG A 106 9.89 -3.34 4.71
C ARG A 106 10.49 -2.11 4.05
N ARG A 107 10.74 -2.17 2.75
CA ARG A 107 11.31 -1.05 1.99
C ARG A 107 10.35 0.12 1.98
N ILE A 108 9.07 -0.15 1.74
CA ILE A 108 8.01 0.86 1.77
C ILE A 108 7.88 1.47 3.17
N ALA A 109 7.92 0.66 4.23
CA ALA A 109 7.88 1.15 5.61
C ALA A 109 9.05 2.09 5.90
N ALA A 110 10.28 1.67 5.57
CA ALA A 110 11.48 2.48 5.76
C ALA A 110 11.44 3.78 4.95
N TYR A 111 10.93 3.75 3.71
CA TYR A 111 10.69 4.94 2.91
C TYR A 111 9.70 5.88 3.61
N GLY A 112 8.56 5.35 4.04
CA GLY A 112 7.52 6.09 4.75
C GLY A 112 8.06 6.78 6.00
N PHE A 113 8.92 6.12 6.77
CA PHE A 113 9.57 6.71 7.95
C PHE A 113 10.59 7.80 7.58
N ARG A 114 11.43 7.54 6.59
CA ARG A 114 12.53 8.44 6.21
C ARG A 114 12.06 9.74 5.58
N PHE A 115 10.97 9.70 4.81
CA PHE A 115 10.48 10.81 4.01
C PHE A 115 9.14 11.35 4.48
N GLN A 116 8.83 11.23 5.79
CA GLN A 116 7.60 11.76 6.37
C GLN A 116 7.39 13.25 6.11
N ASP A 117 8.48 14.01 5.97
CA ASP A 117 8.47 15.44 5.62
C ASP A 117 7.88 15.73 4.22
N LYS A 118 7.82 14.71 3.35
CA LYS A 118 7.33 14.81 1.97
C LYS A 118 5.97 14.15 1.75
N VAL A 119 5.32 13.70 2.82
CA VAL A 119 4.05 12.98 2.75
C VAL A 119 3.02 13.75 1.94
N ARG A 120 2.39 13.04 1.00
CA ARG A 120 1.21 13.50 0.27
C ARG A 120 0.06 12.56 0.61
N LEU A 121 -0.79 13.01 1.52
CA LEU A 121 -1.95 12.23 1.94
C LEU A 121 -2.88 12.00 0.75
N TYR A 122 -3.15 10.74 0.50
CA TYR A 122 -4.08 10.31 -0.51
C TYR A 122 -5.49 10.50 0.01
N ASN A 123 -6.22 11.44 -0.59
CA ASN A 123 -7.63 11.62 -0.30
C ASN A 123 -8.45 10.79 -1.29
N LEU A 124 -9.27 9.89 -0.76
CA LEU A 124 -10.07 9.00 -1.58
C LEU A 124 -11.07 9.82 -2.42
N PRO A 125 -11.03 9.77 -3.77
CA PRO A 125 -12.01 10.44 -4.60
C PRO A 125 -13.46 10.00 -4.29
N GLN A 126 -14.45 10.79 -4.68
CA GLN A 126 -15.86 10.41 -4.51
C GLN A 126 -16.15 9.06 -5.18
N GLU A 127 -17.01 8.24 -4.57
CA GLU A 127 -17.26 6.86 -4.99
C GLU A 127 -17.59 6.72 -6.48
N ASN A 128 -18.37 7.65 -7.03
CA ASN A 128 -18.72 7.69 -8.45
C ASN A 128 -17.49 7.88 -9.37
N ILE A 129 -16.56 8.77 -9.00
CA ILE A 129 -15.30 9.01 -9.73
C ILE A 129 -14.43 7.75 -9.67
N MET A 130 -14.46 7.05 -8.55
CA MET A 130 -13.68 5.83 -8.35
C MET A 130 -14.24 4.63 -9.09
N SER A 131 -15.56 4.42 -9.07
CA SER A 131 -16.22 3.39 -9.88
C SER A 131 -15.91 3.59 -11.37
N LEU A 132 -15.91 4.84 -11.84
CA LEU A 132 -15.52 5.16 -13.21
C LEU A 132 -14.05 4.83 -13.48
N GLN A 133 -13.13 5.19 -12.58
CA GLN A 133 -11.71 4.85 -12.72
C GLN A 133 -11.46 3.34 -12.72
N GLN A 134 -12.15 2.60 -11.84
CA GLN A 134 -12.06 1.14 -11.78
C GLN A 134 -12.56 0.49 -13.07
N LEU A 135 -13.77 0.84 -13.53
CA LEU A 135 -14.33 0.34 -14.79
C LEU A 135 -13.44 0.68 -15.99
N THR A 136 -12.80 1.85 -15.97
CA THR A 136 -11.85 2.26 -17.01
C THR A 136 -10.58 1.40 -16.97
N GLY A 137 -10.04 1.12 -15.78
CA GLY A 137 -8.88 0.24 -15.61
C GLY A 137 -9.18 -1.21 -16.01
N GLU A 138 -10.34 -1.74 -15.62
CA GLU A 138 -10.81 -3.07 -16.04
C GLU A 138 -10.93 -3.16 -17.56
N ARG A 139 -11.55 -2.15 -18.20
CA ARG A 139 -11.62 -2.06 -19.66
C ARG A 139 -10.23 -2.09 -20.29
N ASP A 140 -9.29 -1.29 -19.80
CA ASP A 140 -7.94 -1.20 -20.39
C ASP A 140 -7.17 -2.51 -20.25
N MET A 141 -7.33 -3.20 -19.13
CA MET A 141 -6.79 -4.55 -18.93
C MET A 141 -7.37 -5.53 -19.96
N TYR A 142 -8.70 -5.57 -20.12
CA TYR A 142 -9.35 -6.46 -21.08
C TYR A 142 -8.99 -6.15 -22.54
N VAL A 143 -8.83 -4.88 -22.89
CA VAL A 143 -8.39 -4.45 -24.23
C VAL A 143 -6.95 -4.91 -24.49
N SER A 144 -6.06 -4.73 -23.51
CA SER A 144 -4.68 -5.20 -23.60
C SER A 144 -4.62 -6.71 -23.76
N ASP A 145 -5.37 -7.45 -22.96
CA ASP A 145 -5.39 -8.91 -23.03
C ASP A 145 -6.01 -9.42 -24.35
N LYS A 146 -7.11 -8.82 -24.82
CA LYS A 146 -7.69 -9.12 -26.13
C LYS A 146 -6.67 -8.94 -27.27
N SER A 147 -5.90 -7.86 -27.23
CA SER A 147 -4.89 -7.57 -28.25
C SER A 147 -3.79 -8.64 -28.27
N LYS A 148 -3.34 -9.11 -27.10
CA LYS A 148 -2.39 -10.23 -26.99
C LYS A 148 -2.97 -11.53 -27.54
N TYR A 149 -4.23 -11.84 -27.24
CA TYR A 149 -4.91 -13.02 -27.78
C TYR A 149 -5.02 -12.99 -29.31
N GLN A 150 -5.29 -11.82 -29.90
CA GLN A 150 -5.41 -11.66 -31.35
C GLN A 150 -4.06 -11.71 -32.08
N ALA A 151 -2.96 -11.29 -31.43
CA ALA A 151 -1.61 -11.37 -32.00
C ALA A 151 -0.98 -12.77 -31.89
N ALA A 152 -1.59 -13.68 -31.12
CA ALA A 152 -1.14 -15.06 -30.95
C ALA A 152 -1.71 -16.04 -32.01
N TYR A 153 -2.53 -15.54 -32.94
CA TYR A 153 -3.07 -16.23 -34.12
C TYR A 153 -2.73 -15.42 -35.38
#